data_AF-A0A7J2V9H4-F1
#
_entry.id   AF-A0A7J2V9H4-F1
#
_cell.length_a   1.000
_cell.length_b   1.000
_cell.length_c   1.000
_cell.angle_alpha   90.00
_cell.angle_beta   90.00
_cell.angle_gamma   90.00
#
_symmetry.space_group_name_H-M   'P 1'
#
loop_
_entity.id
_entity.type
_entity.pdbx_description
1 polymer ?
#
loop_
_entity_poly.entity_id
_entity_poly.type
_entity_poly.pdbx_seq_one_letter_code
_entity_poly.pdbx_strand_id
1 'polypeptide(L)'
;MERKIIGLTIGIITIVALITPIIGVLLAETPPPSNEPLNTTTQEELSRDMPIFEFKGGWGRLKTGFLLNTSFENVLKLAYTIRNITYPLYEWEIKYNITAANVSLRLGDKFLERALNISSEHPRTAMVYAFVAAIHYAHAPAYANPVLGRVIRSNLGENNTITNNTVVAVINTSKELRSILVGAIDYATSKGYNTTIPEKITSWADERLDNATKELESGNITRAFHLAVSAYHGYVRSYSALVKIVFADFIKSLVENITSALVEQRTPITKRVLDVLPVRIREMVKEKLEAGEYKTIKDIVGHVKNETKRTMEQVWEREKEQLKIAIKNKIGEIKKKSPRVSIGDQDIESIIEQYYSKGYRGLDLAKAVIREIEERLSAFGFKTPLFPGLRH
;
A
#
# COMPACT_ATOMS: atom_id res chain seq x y z
N MET A 1 35.78 -0.38 -17.79
CA MET A 1 34.86 -1.46 -18.24
C MET A 1 33.45 -1.17 -17.69
N GLU A 2 32.87 0.02 -17.93
CA GLU A 2 31.87 0.61 -17.00
C GLU A 2 30.68 1.34 -17.67
N ARG A 3 30.35 1.05 -18.94
CA ARG A 3 29.23 1.72 -19.65
C ARG A 3 28.04 0.82 -20.00
N LYS A 4 27.93 -0.38 -19.41
CA LYS A 4 26.83 -1.33 -19.69
C LYS A 4 25.73 -1.44 -18.61
N ILE A 5 25.88 -0.82 -17.43
CA ILE A 5 24.94 -1.02 -16.30
C ILE A 5 23.81 0.03 -16.25
N ILE A 6 24.04 1.25 -16.72
CA ILE A 6 23.08 2.39 -16.59
C ILE A 6 21.82 2.22 -17.46
N GLY A 7 21.90 1.46 -18.56
CA GLY A 7 20.76 1.24 -19.47
C GLY A 7 19.67 0.33 -18.92
N LEU A 8 19.95 -0.47 -17.88
CA LEU A 8 18.98 -1.43 -17.32
C LEU A 8 18.06 -0.78 -16.27
N THR A 9 18.60 0.13 -15.47
CA THR A 9 17.90 0.75 -14.33
C THR A 9 16.79 1.71 -14.75
N ILE A 10 16.99 2.46 -15.84
CA ILE A 10 16.02 3.43 -16.36
C ILE A 10 14.81 2.71 -17.01
N GLY A 11 15.04 1.56 -17.66
CA GLY A 11 13.98 0.72 -18.21
C GLY A 11 13.01 0.19 -17.15
N ILE A 12 13.52 -0.12 -15.95
CA ILE A 12 12.74 -0.71 -14.85
C ILE A 12 11.87 0.32 -14.11
N ILE A 13 12.39 1.53 -13.88
CA ILE A 13 11.64 2.59 -13.16
C ILE A 13 10.38 2.99 -13.93
N THR A 14 10.41 2.92 -15.27
CA THR A 14 9.27 3.24 -16.13
C THR A 14 8.13 2.20 -16.01
N ILE A 15 8.46 0.93 -15.72
CA ILE A 15 7.48 -0.15 -15.52
C ILE A 15 6.64 0.08 -14.25
N VAL A 16 7.23 0.66 -13.20
CA VAL A 16 6.55 0.89 -11.90
C VAL A 16 5.42 1.91 -12.01
N ALA A 17 5.59 2.97 -12.82
CA ALA A 17 4.55 3.99 -13.03
C ALA A 17 3.31 3.44 -13.78
N LEU A 18 3.53 2.44 -14.63
CA LEU A 18 2.55 1.90 -15.59
C LEU A 18 1.58 0.85 -15.01
N ILE A 19 1.86 0.30 -13.82
CA ILE A 19 1.05 -0.79 -13.21
C ILE A 19 -0.09 -0.25 -12.33
N THR A 20 0.04 0.98 -11.82
CA THR A 20 -0.89 1.65 -10.90
C THR A 20 -2.38 1.62 -11.29
N PRO A 21 -2.79 1.87 -12.55
CA PRO A 21 -4.22 1.97 -12.88
C PRO A 21 -4.92 0.62 -13.11
N ILE A 22 -4.19 -0.50 -13.18
CA ILE A 22 -4.78 -1.82 -13.51
C ILE A 22 -5.46 -2.43 -12.26
N ILE A 23 -4.80 -2.41 -11.11
CA ILE A 23 -5.18 -3.18 -9.91
C ILE A 23 -6.33 -2.55 -9.10
N GLY A 24 -6.46 -1.21 -9.09
CA GLY A 24 -7.31 -0.45 -8.14
C GLY A 24 -8.84 -0.55 -8.30
N VAL A 25 -9.38 -1.62 -8.89
CA VAL A 25 -10.84 -1.82 -9.09
C VAL A 25 -11.34 -3.15 -8.52
N LEU A 26 -10.44 -4.06 -8.10
CA LEU A 26 -10.83 -5.38 -7.61
C LEU A 26 -11.06 -5.41 -6.09
N LEU A 27 -12.31 -5.74 -5.75
CA LEU A 27 -12.83 -6.25 -4.46
C LEU A 27 -13.27 -5.22 -3.40
N ALA A 28 -14.58 -5.04 -3.34
CA ALA A 28 -15.32 -4.81 -2.10
C ALA A 28 -15.88 -6.15 -1.57
N GLU A 29 -16.08 -6.23 -0.24
CA GLU A 29 -16.94 -7.19 0.51
C GLU A 29 -16.52 -8.69 0.64
N THR A 30 -15.81 -9.00 1.75
CA THR A 30 -16.11 -9.98 2.86
C THR A 30 -16.60 -11.45 2.60
N PRO A 31 -16.50 -12.39 3.58
CA PRO A 31 -15.39 -12.86 4.47
C PRO A 31 -15.34 -14.46 4.55
N PRO A 32 -14.66 -15.16 5.51
CA PRO A 32 -14.15 -16.55 5.35
C PRO A 32 -14.81 -17.68 6.19
N PRO A 33 -14.33 -18.95 6.08
CA PRO A 33 -13.59 -19.63 7.19
C PRO A 33 -12.34 -20.47 6.71
N SER A 34 -11.21 -20.56 7.43
CA SER A 34 -10.79 -21.55 8.48
C SER A 34 -10.58 -23.01 7.98
N ASN A 35 -9.57 -23.81 8.38
CA ASN A 35 -8.48 -23.63 9.37
C ASN A 35 -7.33 -24.69 9.24
N GLU A 36 -6.20 -24.46 9.96
CA GLU A 36 -5.16 -25.41 10.46
C GLU A 36 -4.11 -26.11 9.51
N PRO A 37 -2.92 -26.54 10.04
CA PRO A 37 -1.63 -26.34 9.33
C PRO A 37 -0.72 -27.59 9.15
N LEU A 38 0.38 -27.46 8.40
CA LEU A 38 1.65 -28.15 8.73
C LEU A 38 2.91 -27.45 8.19
N ASN A 39 4.00 -27.59 8.94
CA ASN A 39 5.39 -27.17 8.66
C ASN A 39 6.14 -28.39 8.02
N THR A 40 7.25 -28.36 7.26
CA THR A 40 8.49 -27.56 7.31
C THR A 40 9.25 -27.56 5.95
N THR A 41 9.93 -26.44 5.65
CA THR A 41 11.24 -26.23 4.94
C THR A 41 11.85 -27.33 4.01
N THR A 42 12.49 -27.04 2.88
CA THR A 42 13.28 -25.84 2.49
C THR A 42 13.15 -25.43 1.01
N GLN A 43 12.91 -24.13 0.75
CA GLN A 43 13.02 -23.48 -0.57
C GLN A 43 13.94 -22.23 -0.53
N GLU A 44 14.55 -21.95 0.62
CA GLU A 44 15.08 -20.62 0.95
C GLU A 44 16.41 -20.28 0.25
N GLU A 45 17.24 -21.26 -0.09
CA GLU A 45 18.57 -20.99 -0.64
C GLU A 45 18.54 -20.52 -2.11
N LEU A 46 17.55 -20.97 -2.91
CA LEU A 46 17.34 -20.51 -4.29
C LEU A 46 16.57 -19.18 -4.43
N SER A 47 16.14 -18.59 -3.31
CA SER A 47 15.32 -17.37 -3.31
C SER A 47 16.14 -16.06 -3.24
N ARG A 48 17.46 -16.13 -3.04
CA ARG A 48 18.29 -14.95 -2.72
C ARG A 48 18.63 -14.00 -3.87
N ASP A 49 18.66 -14.47 -5.12
CA ASP A 49 19.19 -13.69 -6.26
C ASP A 49 18.11 -13.11 -7.20
N MET A 50 16.82 -13.20 -6.86
CA MET A 50 15.77 -12.57 -7.65
C MET A 50 15.50 -11.13 -7.17
N PRO A 51 15.56 -10.10 -8.06
CA PRO A 51 15.29 -8.73 -7.64
C PRO A 51 13.85 -8.58 -7.15
N ILE A 52 13.72 -8.20 -5.87
CA ILE A 52 12.44 -7.88 -5.23
C ILE A 52 12.03 -6.47 -5.67
N PHE A 53 11.05 -6.37 -6.57
CA PHE A 53 10.53 -5.07 -7.00
C PHE A 53 9.52 -4.51 -5.98
N GLU A 54 9.84 -3.38 -5.36
CA GLU A 54 8.93 -2.68 -4.45
C GLU A 54 7.95 -1.77 -5.20
N PHE A 55 6.67 -2.13 -5.16
CA PHE A 55 5.58 -1.30 -5.68
C PHE A 55 5.22 -0.20 -4.67
N LYS A 56 5.60 1.05 -4.96
CA LYS A 56 5.15 2.24 -4.21
C LYS A 56 3.71 2.61 -4.56
N GLY A 57 2.77 1.81 -4.08
CA GLY A 57 1.34 1.99 -4.33
C GLY A 57 0.46 1.31 -3.29
N GLY A 58 0.57 1.66 -2.01
CA GLY A 58 -0.45 1.43 -0.96
C GLY A 58 -0.82 0.00 -0.56
N TRP A 59 -0.47 -1.04 -1.34
CA TRP A 59 -1.14 -2.35 -1.32
C TRP A 59 -0.22 -3.57 -1.26
N GLY A 60 0.96 -3.43 -0.64
CA GLY A 60 1.83 -4.57 -0.29
C GLY A 60 2.88 -4.93 -1.34
N ARG A 61 3.75 -5.88 -0.99
CA ARG A 61 4.79 -6.43 -1.88
C ARG A 61 4.21 -7.61 -2.66
N LEU A 62 4.03 -7.47 -3.97
CA LEU A 62 3.96 -8.65 -4.83
C LEU A 62 5.36 -9.28 -4.87
N LYS A 63 5.56 -10.39 -4.17
CA LYS A 63 6.74 -11.25 -4.42
C LYS A 63 6.63 -11.72 -5.87
N THR A 64 7.67 -11.49 -6.66
CA THR A 64 7.85 -12.04 -8.03
C THR A 64 7.72 -13.57 -8.08
N GLY A 65 7.77 -14.22 -6.91
CA GLY A 65 7.48 -15.64 -6.71
C GLY A 65 6.12 -16.15 -7.20
N PHE A 66 5.13 -15.30 -7.50
CA PHE A 66 3.88 -15.82 -8.10
C PHE A 66 4.10 -16.43 -9.50
N LEU A 67 5.12 -15.96 -10.25
CA LEU A 67 5.53 -16.55 -11.53
C LEU A 67 6.40 -17.82 -11.36
N LEU A 68 6.82 -18.20 -10.14
CA LEU A 68 7.53 -19.47 -9.91
C LEU A 68 6.59 -20.67 -9.99
N ASN A 69 5.29 -20.46 -9.76
CA ASN A 69 4.28 -21.51 -9.65
C ASN A 69 3.41 -21.61 -10.91
N THR A 70 3.98 -21.28 -12.07
CA THR A 70 3.31 -21.40 -13.38
C THR A 70 4.29 -21.86 -14.46
N SER A 71 3.76 -22.33 -15.58
CA SER A 71 4.56 -22.70 -16.75
C SER A 71 4.81 -21.49 -17.67
N PHE A 72 5.89 -21.56 -18.45
CA PHE A 72 6.14 -20.57 -19.50
C PHE A 72 4.97 -20.46 -20.49
N GLU A 73 4.37 -21.60 -20.84
CA GLU A 73 3.21 -21.70 -21.73
C GLU A 73 2.00 -20.91 -21.21
N ASN A 74 1.73 -20.94 -19.90
CA ASN A 74 0.62 -20.20 -19.30
C ASN A 74 0.84 -18.69 -19.36
N VAL A 75 2.06 -18.23 -19.08
CA VAL A 75 2.41 -16.80 -19.17
C VAL A 75 2.42 -16.33 -20.63
N LEU A 76 2.91 -17.17 -21.54
CA LEU A 76 2.91 -16.92 -22.97
C LEU A 76 1.48 -16.86 -23.53
N LYS A 77 0.59 -17.74 -23.08
CA LYS A 77 -0.85 -17.71 -23.38
C LYS A 77 -1.48 -16.40 -22.90
N LEU A 78 -1.19 -15.93 -21.69
CA LEU A 78 -1.64 -14.61 -21.22
C LEU A 78 -1.14 -13.50 -22.17
N ALA A 79 0.15 -13.49 -22.50
CA ALA A 79 0.73 -12.48 -23.38
C ALA A 79 0.04 -12.44 -24.76
N TYR A 80 -0.19 -13.59 -25.39
CA TYR A 80 -0.93 -13.69 -26.65
C TYR A 80 -2.41 -13.32 -26.51
N THR A 81 -3.10 -13.73 -25.43
CA THR A 81 -4.50 -13.35 -25.20
C THR A 81 -4.64 -11.83 -25.07
N ILE A 82 -3.83 -11.18 -24.23
CA ILE A 82 -3.87 -9.72 -24.07
C ILE A 82 -3.46 -9.04 -25.37
N ARG A 83 -2.45 -9.55 -26.09
CA ARG A 83 -2.06 -9.06 -27.41
C ARG A 83 -3.25 -9.11 -28.37
N ASN A 84 -3.90 -10.26 -28.55
CA ASN A 84 -5.01 -10.40 -29.49
C ASN A 84 -6.23 -9.51 -29.11
N ILE A 85 -6.47 -9.32 -27.82
CA ILE A 85 -7.50 -8.39 -27.32
C ILE A 85 -7.14 -6.92 -27.62
N THR A 86 -5.86 -6.53 -27.58
CA THR A 86 -5.45 -5.11 -27.61
C THR A 86 -4.76 -4.65 -28.90
N TYR A 87 -4.31 -5.57 -29.75
CA TYR A 87 -3.59 -5.27 -30.99
C TYR A 87 -4.42 -4.45 -31.99
N PRO A 88 -5.71 -4.78 -32.27
CA PRO A 88 -6.53 -3.95 -33.15
C PRO A 88 -6.78 -2.54 -32.59
N LEU A 89 -6.83 -2.39 -31.26
CA LEU A 89 -6.91 -1.08 -30.60
C LEU A 89 -5.60 -0.29 -30.77
N TYR A 90 -4.44 -0.94 -30.67
CA TYR A 90 -3.16 -0.31 -30.96
C TYR A 90 -3.06 0.16 -32.42
N GLU A 91 -3.44 -0.66 -33.40
CA GLU A 91 -3.44 -0.26 -34.82
C GLU A 91 -4.32 0.97 -35.06
N TRP A 92 -5.49 1.00 -34.43
CA TRP A 92 -6.40 2.13 -34.46
C TRP A 92 -5.82 3.39 -33.80
N GLU A 93 -5.20 3.30 -32.64
CA GLU A 93 -4.53 4.43 -31.98
C GLU A 93 -3.34 4.96 -32.80
N ILE A 94 -2.63 4.07 -33.48
CA ILE A 94 -1.54 4.42 -34.39
C ILE A 94 -2.06 5.15 -35.64
N LYS A 95 -3.22 4.76 -36.20
CA LYS A 95 -3.94 5.52 -37.26
C LYS A 95 -4.26 6.95 -36.82
N TYR A 96 -4.58 7.19 -35.54
CA TYR A 96 -4.74 8.53 -34.96
C TYR A 96 -3.41 9.18 -34.49
N ASN A 97 -2.27 8.64 -34.93
CA ASN A 97 -0.91 9.11 -34.68
C ASN A 97 -0.48 9.13 -33.19
N ILE A 98 -1.05 8.27 -32.33
CA ILE A 98 -0.68 8.23 -30.90
C ILE A 98 0.70 7.58 -30.72
N THR A 99 1.73 8.41 -30.56
CA THR A 99 3.13 7.97 -30.45
C THR A 99 3.36 6.99 -29.30
N ALA A 100 2.71 7.20 -28.15
CA ALA A 100 2.83 6.32 -26.99
C ALA A 100 2.29 4.91 -27.26
N ALA A 101 1.23 4.79 -28.07
CA ALA A 101 0.65 3.52 -28.48
C ALA A 101 1.65 2.70 -29.32
N ASN A 102 2.25 3.33 -30.35
CA ASN A 102 3.31 2.72 -31.17
C ASN A 102 4.52 2.26 -30.32
N VAL A 103 4.98 3.11 -29.39
CA VAL A 103 6.11 2.76 -28.51
C VAL A 103 5.76 1.59 -27.60
N SER A 104 4.57 1.58 -26.98
CA SER A 104 4.16 0.48 -26.10
C SER A 104 3.99 -0.83 -26.85
N LEU A 105 3.36 -0.81 -28.04
CA LEU A 105 3.22 -1.99 -28.90
C LEU A 105 4.59 -2.59 -29.27
N ARG A 106 5.52 -1.75 -29.76
CA ARG A 106 6.87 -2.19 -30.13
C ARG A 106 7.68 -2.71 -28.94
N LEU A 107 7.46 -2.19 -27.74
CA LEU A 107 8.06 -2.74 -26.51
C LEU A 107 7.46 -4.10 -26.16
N GLY A 108 6.13 -4.23 -26.22
CA GLY A 108 5.43 -5.50 -26.02
C GLY A 108 5.92 -6.60 -26.96
N ASP A 109 5.92 -6.33 -28.27
CA ASP A 109 6.40 -7.27 -29.29
C ASP A 109 7.89 -7.63 -29.09
N LYS A 110 8.75 -6.67 -28.76
CA LYS A 110 10.17 -6.94 -28.46
C LYS A 110 10.36 -7.81 -27.20
N PHE A 111 9.54 -7.62 -26.17
CA PHE A 111 9.59 -8.46 -24.98
C PHE A 111 9.05 -9.86 -25.26
N LEU A 112 8.00 -10.00 -26.07
CA LEU A 112 7.45 -11.28 -26.49
C LEU A 112 8.44 -12.08 -27.35
N GLU A 113 9.04 -11.44 -28.35
CA GLU A 113 10.11 -12.02 -29.19
C GLU A 113 11.27 -12.50 -28.32
N ARG A 114 11.75 -11.66 -27.39
CA ARG A 114 12.83 -12.04 -26.47
C ARG A 114 12.45 -13.19 -25.53
N ALA A 115 11.19 -13.26 -25.10
CA ALA A 115 10.70 -14.37 -24.28
C ALA A 115 10.77 -15.69 -25.05
N LEU A 116 10.30 -15.72 -26.30
CA LEU A 116 10.37 -16.89 -27.18
C LEU A 116 11.83 -17.32 -27.41
N ASN A 117 12.69 -16.38 -27.80
CA ASN A 117 14.08 -16.67 -28.18
C ASN A 117 14.95 -17.25 -27.06
N ILE A 118 14.63 -16.99 -25.79
CA ILE A 118 15.39 -17.53 -24.64
C ILE A 118 14.64 -18.62 -23.86
N SER A 119 13.47 -19.05 -24.34
CA SER A 119 12.59 -19.95 -23.59
C SER A 119 13.19 -21.34 -23.31
N SER A 120 14.00 -21.86 -24.22
CA SER A 120 14.73 -23.13 -24.09
C SER A 120 15.88 -23.07 -23.09
N GLU A 121 16.66 -21.98 -23.10
CA GLU A 121 17.87 -21.84 -22.28
C GLU A 121 17.58 -21.25 -20.89
N HIS A 122 16.62 -20.33 -20.81
CA HIS A 122 16.34 -19.51 -19.64
C HIS A 122 14.82 -19.35 -19.38
N PRO A 123 14.08 -20.45 -19.14
CA PRO A 123 12.61 -20.44 -19.07
C PRO A 123 12.03 -19.49 -18.00
N ARG A 124 12.70 -19.33 -16.85
CA ARG A 124 12.27 -18.36 -15.81
C ARG A 124 12.39 -16.91 -16.28
N THR A 125 13.46 -16.57 -17.01
CA THR A 125 13.66 -15.24 -17.58
C THR A 125 12.69 -14.99 -18.74
N ALA A 126 12.42 -16.02 -19.54
CA ALA A 126 11.41 -15.99 -20.59
C ALA A 126 10.00 -15.69 -20.04
N MET A 127 9.61 -16.32 -18.92
CA MET A 127 8.35 -16.01 -18.22
C MET A 127 8.25 -14.53 -17.84
N VAL A 128 9.31 -13.95 -17.25
CA VAL A 128 9.32 -12.52 -16.89
C VAL A 128 9.13 -11.65 -18.13
N TYR A 129 9.81 -11.95 -19.25
CA TYR A 129 9.63 -11.17 -20.49
C TYR A 129 8.24 -11.35 -21.12
N ALA A 130 7.66 -12.55 -21.11
CA ALA A 130 6.29 -12.76 -21.58
C ALA A 130 5.27 -11.99 -20.71
N PHE A 131 5.44 -11.98 -19.39
CA PHE A 131 4.58 -11.22 -18.48
C PHE A 131 4.72 -9.69 -18.68
N VAL A 132 5.95 -9.20 -18.89
CA VAL A 132 6.20 -7.78 -19.22
C VAL A 132 5.60 -7.41 -20.59
N ALA A 133 5.65 -8.31 -21.58
CA ALA A 133 4.96 -8.11 -22.85
C ALA A 133 3.44 -7.98 -22.65
N ALA A 134 2.83 -8.88 -21.86
CA ALA A 134 1.41 -8.81 -21.50
C ALA A 134 1.05 -7.46 -20.85
N ILE A 135 1.89 -6.96 -19.91
CA ILE A 135 1.70 -5.64 -19.28
C ILE A 135 1.73 -4.51 -20.32
N HIS A 136 2.71 -4.51 -21.23
CA HIS A 136 2.79 -3.52 -22.30
C HIS A 136 1.55 -3.55 -23.20
N TYR A 137 1.07 -4.74 -23.56
CA TYR A 137 -0.16 -4.87 -24.34
C TYR A 137 -1.38 -4.33 -23.57
N ALA A 138 -1.45 -4.56 -22.25
CA ALA A 138 -2.53 -4.12 -21.37
C ALA A 138 -2.78 -2.59 -21.33
N HIS A 139 -1.81 -1.79 -21.78
CA HIS A 139 -1.92 -0.32 -21.75
C HIS A 139 -2.75 0.29 -22.87
N ALA A 140 -3.12 -0.45 -23.93
CA ALA A 140 -3.87 0.10 -25.07
C ALA A 140 -5.07 0.98 -24.63
N PRO A 141 -5.99 0.53 -23.76
CA PRO A 141 -7.15 1.35 -23.38
C PRO A 141 -6.81 2.74 -22.78
N ALA A 142 -5.61 2.95 -22.23
CA ALA A 142 -5.19 4.26 -21.75
C ALA A 142 -4.92 5.25 -22.90
N TYR A 143 -4.36 4.77 -24.02
CA TYR A 143 -3.96 5.57 -25.19
C TYR A 143 -5.14 5.98 -26.08
N ALA A 144 -6.28 5.30 -25.98
CA ALA A 144 -7.54 5.74 -26.57
C ALA A 144 -8.00 7.12 -26.05
N ASN A 145 -7.68 7.54 -24.82
CA ASN A 145 -8.09 8.86 -24.32
C ASN A 145 -7.44 10.02 -25.11
N PRO A 146 -6.12 10.01 -25.40
CA PRO A 146 -5.48 10.89 -26.38
C PRO A 146 -6.14 10.97 -27.76
N VAL A 147 -6.74 9.87 -28.27
CA VAL A 147 -7.43 9.89 -29.58
C VAL A 147 -8.62 10.84 -29.55
N LEU A 148 -9.47 10.76 -28.52
CA LEU A 148 -10.61 11.66 -28.35
C LEU A 148 -10.18 13.13 -28.32
N GLY A 149 -9.12 13.45 -27.55
CA GLY A 149 -8.59 14.82 -27.47
C GLY A 149 -8.13 15.37 -28.82
N ARG A 150 -7.55 14.52 -29.68
CA ARG A 150 -7.18 14.89 -31.05
C ARG A 150 -8.38 15.04 -31.97
N VAL A 151 -9.33 14.09 -31.92
CA VAL A 151 -10.56 14.14 -32.72
C VAL A 151 -11.36 15.40 -32.44
N ILE A 152 -11.55 15.76 -31.16
CA ILE A 152 -12.19 17.02 -30.78
C ILE A 152 -11.41 18.20 -31.38
N ARG A 153 -10.11 18.32 -31.06
CA ARG A 153 -9.27 19.46 -31.45
C ARG A 153 -9.22 19.68 -32.97
N SER A 154 -9.15 18.60 -33.76
CA SER A 154 -9.12 18.68 -35.23
C SER A 154 -10.47 19.00 -35.89
N ASN A 155 -11.58 18.97 -35.13
CA ASN A 155 -12.94 19.21 -35.62
C ASN A 155 -13.65 20.35 -34.87
N LEU A 156 -12.92 21.19 -34.12
CA LEU A 156 -13.47 22.44 -33.58
C LEU A 156 -13.74 23.42 -34.73
N GLY A 157 -14.81 24.20 -34.60
CA GLY A 157 -15.09 25.33 -35.48
C GLY A 157 -14.18 26.52 -35.19
N GLU A 158 -14.44 27.62 -35.90
CA GLU A 158 -13.80 28.91 -35.65
C GLU A 158 -13.88 29.30 -34.16
N ASN A 159 -12.85 29.98 -33.67
CA ASN A 159 -12.70 30.37 -32.27
C ASN A 159 -12.76 29.20 -31.25
N ASN A 160 -12.39 27.98 -31.66
CA ASN A 160 -12.42 26.76 -30.85
C ASN A 160 -13.83 26.34 -30.39
N THR A 161 -14.86 26.69 -31.18
CA THR A 161 -16.26 26.37 -30.86
C THR A 161 -16.59 24.90 -31.13
N ILE A 162 -17.48 24.32 -30.31
CA ILE A 162 -18.04 22.99 -30.54
C ILE A 162 -19.20 23.12 -31.53
N THR A 163 -19.13 22.39 -32.64
CA THR A 163 -20.11 22.44 -33.74
C THR A 163 -20.71 21.06 -33.98
N ASN A 164 -21.73 20.96 -34.84
CA ASN A 164 -22.27 19.69 -35.32
C ASN A 164 -21.16 18.76 -35.85
N ASN A 165 -20.21 19.30 -36.61
CA ASN A 165 -19.09 18.52 -37.15
C ASN A 165 -18.20 17.94 -36.03
N THR A 166 -17.97 18.71 -34.96
CA THR A 166 -17.26 18.22 -33.76
C THR A 166 -17.99 17.05 -33.12
N VAL A 167 -19.32 17.13 -32.98
CA VAL A 167 -20.13 16.07 -32.38
C VAL A 167 -20.16 14.82 -33.28
N VAL A 168 -20.39 14.99 -34.59
CA VAL A 168 -20.37 13.89 -35.58
C VAL A 168 -19.01 13.17 -35.56
N ALA A 169 -17.90 13.90 -35.49
CA ALA A 169 -16.56 13.31 -35.41
C ALA A 169 -16.38 12.45 -34.14
N VAL A 170 -16.85 12.92 -32.97
CA VAL A 170 -16.80 12.14 -31.72
C VAL A 170 -17.73 10.93 -31.79
N ILE A 171 -18.95 11.06 -32.34
CA ILE A 171 -19.88 9.93 -32.53
C ILE A 171 -19.26 8.86 -33.43
N ASN A 172 -18.70 9.24 -34.59
CA ASN A 172 -18.10 8.30 -35.54
C ASN A 172 -16.87 7.61 -34.94
N THR A 173 -15.98 8.35 -34.28
CA THR A 173 -14.82 7.78 -33.57
C THR A 173 -15.25 6.85 -32.44
N SER A 174 -16.36 7.14 -31.75
CA SER A 174 -16.94 6.25 -30.75
C SER A 174 -17.49 4.95 -31.36
N LYS A 175 -18.09 5.01 -32.55
CA LYS A 175 -18.52 3.82 -33.32
C LYS A 175 -17.33 2.96 -33.77
N GLU A 176 -16.23 3.58 -34.22
CA GLU A 176 -14.98 2.86 -34.51
C GLU A 176 -14.47 2.10 -33.27
N LEU A 177 -14.31 2.81 -32.14
CA LEU A 177 -13.86 2.21 -30.87
C LEU A 177 -14.80 1.10 -30.36
N ARG A 178 -16.12 1.29 -30.47
CA ARG A 178 -17.13 0.27 -30.14
C ARG A 178 -16.95 -0.99 -30.96
N SER A 179 -16.73 -0.86 -32.28
CA SER A 179 -16.55 -2.01 -33.17
C SER A 179 -15.35 -2.87 -32.76
N ILE A 180 -14.24 -2.20 -32.41
CA ILE A 180 -13.01 -2.86 -31.94
C ILE A 180 -13.24 -3.54 -30.58
N LEU A 181 -13.95 -2.86 -29.67
CA LEU A 181 -14.32 -3.40 -28.36
C LEU A 181 -15.21 -4.64 -28.46
N VAL A 182 -16.21 -4.65 -29.36
CA VAL A 182 -17.09 -5.81 -29.56
C VAL A 182 -16.27 -7.01 -30.04
N GLY A 183 -15.40 -6.84 -31.05
CA GLY A 183 -14.52 -7.92 -31.49
C GLY A 183 -13.57 -8.44 -30.40
N ALA A 184 -13.12 -7.57 -29.50
CA ALA A 184 -12.31 -7.96 -28.34
C ALA A 184 -13.12 -8.72 -27.26
N ILE A 185 -14.37 -8.32 -27.03
CA ILE A 185 -15.33 -9.04 -26.17
C ILE A 185 -15.60 -10.43 -26.76
N ASP A 186 -15.98 -10.52 -28.04
CA ASP A 186 -16.26 -11.79 -28.73
C ASP A 186 -15.05 -12.74 -28.67
N TYR A 187 -13.83 -12.21 -28.89
CA TYR A 187 -12.60 -12.98 -28.71
C TYR A 187 -12.45 -13.50 -27.28
N ALA A 188 -12.63 -12.66 -26.27
CA ALA A 188 -12.50 -13.06 -24.87
C ALA A 188 -13.56 -14.11 -24.46
N THR A 189 -14.81 -13.94 -24.88
CA THR A 189 -15.90 -14.92 -24.71
C THR A 189 -15.54 -16.25 -25.36
N SER A 190 -14.96 -16.24 -26.58
CA SER A 190 -14.49 -17.45 -27.27
C SER A 190 -13.35 -18.18 -26.53
N LYS A 191 -12.67 -17.50 -25.60
CA LYS A 191 -11.64 -18.08 -24.72
C LYS A 191 -12.14 -18.43 -23.32
N GLY A 192 -13.44 -18.25 -23.05
CA GLY A 192 -14.08 -18.60 -21.78
C GLY A 192 -13.98 -17.54 -20.68
N TYR A 193 -13.55 -16.31 -20.99
CA TYR A 193 -13.50 -15.23 -20.00
C TYR A 193 -14.89 -14.66 -19.71
N ASN A 194 -15.13 -14.23 -18.47
CA ASN A 194 -16.38 -13.58 -18.08
C ASN A 194 -16.43 -12.13 -18.60
N THR A 195 -17.29 -11.86 -19.58
CA THR A 195 -17.46 -10.57 -20.25
C THR A 195 -18.62 -9.72 -19.73
N THR A 196 -19.39 -10.18 -18.73
CA THR A 196 -20.63 -9.53 -18.27
C THR A 196 -20.43 -8.09 -17.80
N ILE A 197 -19.31 -7.77 -17.15
CA ILE A 197 -19.01 -6.39 -16.71
C ILE A 197 -18.69 -5.49 -17.91
N PRO A 198 -17.74 -5.83 -18.82
CA PRO A 198 -17.55 -5.14 -20.10
C PRO A 198 -18.84 -4.94 -20.90
N GLU A 199 -19.63 -5.99 -21.10
CA GLU A 199 -20.90 -5.93 -21.86
C GLU A 199 -21.88 -4.92 -21.24
N LYS A 200 -22.04 -4.94 -19.92
CA LYS A 200 -22.91 -3.98 -19.20
C LYS A 200 -22.43 -2.53 -19.35
N ILE A 201 -21.12 -2.28 -19.30
CA ILE A 201 -20.55 -0.94 -19.52
C ILE A 201 -20.71 -0.51 -21.00
N THR A 202 -20.60 -1.46 -21.93
CA THR A 202 -20.80 -1.23 -23.38
C THR A 202 -22.25 -0.86 -23.67
N SER A 203 -23.23 -1.57 -23.12
CA SER A 203 -24.66 -1.26 -23.25
C SER A 203 -25.01 0.13 -22.69
N TRP A 204 -24.45 0.51 -21.53
CA TRP A 204 -24.58 1.86 -20.95
C TRP A 204 -23.96 2.98 -21.82
N ALA A 205 -22.95 2.64 -22.63
CA ALA A 205 -22.30 3.54 -23.56
C ALA A 205 -23.09 3.65 -24.89
N ASP A 206 -23.65 2.55 -25.38
CA ASP A 206 -24.55 2.50 -26.54
C ASP A 206 -25.77 3.40 -26.33
N GLU A 207 -26.44 3.28 -25.18
CA GLU A 207 -27.57 4.15 -24.80
C GLU A 207 -27.21 5.64 -24.88
N ARG A 208 -25.97 6.00 -24.48
CA ARG A 208 -25.46 7.38 -24.56
C ARG A 208 -25.15 7.82 -25.97
N LEU A 209 -24.63 6.92 -26.81
CA LEU A 209 -24.31 7.23 -28.19
C LEU A 209 -25.60 7.43 -29.03
N ASP A 210 -26.62 6.63 -28.76
CA ASP A 210 -27.95 6.78 -29.35
C ASP A 210 -28.61 8.10 -28.89
N ASN A 211 -28.57 8.39 -27.59
CA ASN A 211 -29.09 9.65 -27.07
C ASN A 211 -28.29 10.88 -27.57
N ALA A 212 -26.97 10.75 -27.76
CA ALA A 212 -26.16 11.80 -28.39
C ALA A 212 -26.59 12.08 -29.83
N THR A 213 -26.94 11.02 -30.58
CA THR A 213 -27.41 11.13 -31.97
C THR A 213 -28.77 11.85 -32.02
N LYS A 214 -29.73 11.46 -31.18
CA LYS A 214 -31.06 12.11 -31.07
C LYS A 214 -30.98 13.58 -30.68
N GLU A 215 -30.12 13.92 -29.71
CA GLU A 215 -29.92 15.31 -29.26
C GLU A 215 -29.26 16.16 -30.35
N LEU A 216 -28.38 15.58 -31.18
CA LEU A 216 -27.78 16.25 -32.32
C LEU A 216 -28.81 16.52 -33.43
N GLU A 217 -29.65 15.53 -33.75
CA GLU A 217 -30.78 15.67 -34.68
C GLU A 217 -31.79 16.72 -34.21
N SER A 218 -31.96 16.85 -32.89
CA SER A 218 -32.79 17.89 -32.24
C SER A 218 -32.12 19.26 -32.15
N GLY A 219 -30.91 19.43 -32.69
CA GLY A 219 -30.15 20.69 -32.68
C GLY A 219 -29.46 21.03 -31.35
N ASN A 220 -29.49 20.15 -30.34
CA ASN A 220 -28.93 20.37 -29.01
C ASN A 220 -27.43 19.99 -28.95
N ILE A 221 -26.61 20.75 -29.68
CA ILE A 221 -25.16 20.48 -29.89
C ILE A 221 -24.42 20.23 -28.57
N THR A 222 -24.64 21.07 -27.55
CA THR A 222 -23.94 20.96 -26.26
C THR A 222 -24.26 19.66 -25.55
N ARG A 223 -25.54 19.25 -25.50
CA ARG A 223 -25.96 18.00 -24.85
C ARG A 223 -25.49 16.78 -25.62
N ALA A 224 -25.63 16.81 -26.95
CA ALA A 224 -25.13 15.78 -27.84
C ALA A 224 -23.62 15.54 -27.67
N PHE A 225 -22.82 16.61 -27.61
CA PHE A 225 -21.38 16.53 -27.35
C PHE A 225 -21.06 15.83 -26.03
N HIS A 226 -21.71 16.23 -24.93
CA HIS A 226 -21.48 15.65 -23.60
C HIS A 226 -21.84 14.16 -23.57
N LEU A 227 -22.94 13.77 -24.22
CA LEU A 227 -23.36 12.37 -24.31
C LEU A 227 -22.39 11.54 -25.17
N ALA A 228 -21.95 12.05 -26.32
CA ALA A 228 -20.98 11.38 -27.20
C ALA A 228 -19.63 11.18 -26.50
N VAL A 229 -19.11 12.22 -25.81
CA VAL A 229 -17.91 12.11 -24.97
C VAL A 229 -18.10 11.14 -23.81
N SER A 230 -19.30 11.07 -23.21
CA SER A 230 -19.59 10.10 -22.15
C SER A 230 -19.68 8.66 -22.67
N ALA A 231 -20.21 8.44 -23.88
CA ALA A 231 -20.23 7.14 -24.54
C ALA A 231 -18.80 6.66 -24.85
N TYR A 232 -17.98 7.53 -25.43
CA TYR A 232 -16.57 7.25 -25.72
C TYR A 232 -15.81 6.75 -24.49
N HIS A 233 -15.88 7.48 -23.38
CA HIS A 233 -15.25 7.05 -22.12
C HIS A 233 -15.86 5.77 -21.55
N GLY A 234 -17.13 5.48 -21.85
CA GLY A 234 -17.76 4.19 -21.56
C GLY A 234 -17.07 3.03 -22.27
N TYR A 235 -16.88 3.14 -23.58
CA TYR A 235 -16.14 2.11 -24.35
C TYR A 235 -14.70 1.93 -23.87
N VAL A 236 -13.98 3.03 -23.58
CA VAL A 236 -12.62 2.96 -23.00
C VAL A 236 -12.61 2.23 -21.65
N ARG A 237 -13.59 2.50 -20.78
CA ARG A 237 -13.73 1.81 -19.48
C ARG A 237 -14.09 0.34 -19.64
N SER A 238 -14.96 -0.01 -20.58
CA SER A 238 -15.31 -1.39 -20.91
C SER A 238 -14.09 -2.18 -21.37
N TYR A 239 -13.31 -1.63 -22.30
CA TYR A 239 -12.05 -2.21 -22.77
C TYR A 239 -11.04 -2.40 -21.63
N SER A 240 -10.93 -1.39 -20.76
CA SER A 240 -10.09 -1.46 -19.56
C SER A 240 -10.54 -2.55 -18.59
N ALA A 241 -11.85 -2.75 -18.42
CA ALA A 241 -12.41 -3.80 -17.58
C ALA A 241 -12.15 -5.19 -18.17
N LEU A 242 -12.29 -5.36 -19.49
CA LEU A 242 -12.02 -6.61 -20.20
C LEU A 242 -10.57 -7.07 -19.99
N VAL A 243 -9.61 -6.18 -20.26
CA VAL A 243 -8.18 -6.45 -20.03
C VAL A 243 -7.92 -6.83 -18.57
N LYS A 244 -8.49 -6.09 -17.61
CA LYS A 244 -8.35 -6.38 -16.17
C LYS A 244 -8.91 -7.74 -15.79
N ILE A 245 -10.03 -8.16 -16.36
CA ILE A 245 -10.64 -9.47 -16.07
C ILE A 245 -9.74 -10.61 -16.54
N VAL A 246 -9.14 -10.51 -17.73
CA VAL A 246 -8.20 -11.53 -18.23
C VAL A 246 -6.97 -11.65 -17.33
N PHE A 247 -6.42 -10.52 -16.85
CA PHE A 247 -5.34 -10.53 -15.86
C PHE A 247 -5.79 -11.11 -14.50
N ALA A 248 -7.00 -10.76 -14.04
CA ALA A 248 -7.53 -11.22 -12.77
C ALA A 248 -7.78 -12.73 -12.79
N ASP A 249 -8.34 -13.26 -13.88
CA ASP A 249 -8.57 -14.68 -14.09
C ASP A 249 -7.25 -15.47 -14.14
N PHE A 250 -6.25 -14.95 -14.87
CA PHE A 250 -4.91 -15.51 -14.85
C PHE A 250 -4.33 -15.55 -13.42
N ILE A 251 -4.30 -14.41 -12.71
CA ILE A 251 -3.77 -14.34 -11.33
C ILE A 251 -4.55 -15.26 -10.39
N LYS A 252 -5.88 -15.31 -10.53
CA LYS A 252 -6.76 -16.20 -9.76
C LYS A 252 -6.39 -17.66 -10.01
N SER A 253 -6.23 -18.09 -11.28
CA SER A 253 -5.81 -19.45 -11.61
C SER A 253 -4.43 -19.81 -11.03
N LEU A 254 -3.52 -18.84 -10.88
CA LEU A 254 -2.28 -19.07 -10.16
C LEU A 254 -2.52 -19.26 -8.66
N VAL A 255 -3.29 -18.38 -8.03
CA VAL A 255 -3.57 -18.43 -6.59
C VAL A 255 -4.40 -19.67 -6.20
N GLU A 256 -5.34 -20.13 -7.01
CA GLU A 256 -6.14 -21.33 -6.74
C GLU A 256 -5.33 -22.63 -6.88
N ASN A 257 -4.34 -22.66 -7.78
CA ASN A 257 -3.38 -23.77 -7.89
C ASN A 257 -2.28 -23.73 -6.82
N ILE A 258 -2.30 -22.75 -5.91
CA ILE A 258 -1.32 -22.58 -4.84
C ILE A 258 -2.06 -22.63 -3.51
N THR A 259 -1.83 -23.68 -2.72
CA THR A 259 -2.33 -23.83 -1.35
C THR A 259 -1.84 -22.67 -0.46
N SER A 260 -2.63 -21.59 -0.41
CA SER A 260 -2.65 -20.44 0.54
C SER A 260 -1.34 -19.71 0.88
N ALA A 261 -0.18 -20.14 0.38
CA ALA A 261 1.14 -19.78 0.90
C ALA A 261 1.81 -18.55 0.27
N LEU A 262 1.29 -18.01 -0.85
CA LEU A 262 1.89 -16.86 -1.55
C LEU A 262 1.19 -15.52 -1.31
N VAL A 263 0.01 -15.52 -0.69
CA VAL A 263 -0.54 -14.30 -0.09
C VAL A 263 0.07 -14.17 1.30
N GLU A 264 1.14 -13.38 1.40
CA GLU A 264 1.56 -12.83 2.69
C GLU A 264 0.43 -11.90 3.15
N GLN A 265 -0.58 -12.47 3.83
CA GLN A 265 -1.64 -11.69 4.47
C GLN A 265 -0.93 -10.58 5.22
N ARG A 266 -1.33 -9.33 4.96
CA ARG A 266 -0.86 -8.21 5.78
C ARG A 266 -1.10 -8.62 7.22
N THR A 267 -0.02 -8.84 7.98
CA THR A 267 -0.04 -8.49 9.39
C THR A 267 -0.57 -7.07 9.41
N PRO A 268 -1.80 -6.80 9.88
CA PRO A 268 -2.29 -5.43 9.95
C PRO A 268 -1.25 -4.67 10.76
N ILE A 269 -1.03 -3.39 10.47
CA ILE A 269 0.14 -2.68 11.03
C ILE A 269 0.12 -2.74 12.59
N THR A 270 -1.08 -2.89 13.16
CA THR A 270 -1.34 -3.29 14.55
C THR A 270 -0.59 -4.55 15.03
N LYS A 271 -0.57 -5.66 14.28
CA LYS A 271 0.23 -6.87 14.58
C LYS A 271 1.74 -6.63 14.48
N ARG A 272 2.22 -5.84 13.51
CA ARG A 272 3.67 -5.48 13.48
C ARG A 272 4.07 -4.60 14.66
N VAL A 273 3.18 -3.74 15.15
CA VAL A 273 3.42 -2.95 16.36
C VAL A 273 3.46 -3.85 17.60
N LEU A 274 2.57 -4.85 17.71
CA LEU A 274 2.57 -5.85 18.80
C LEU A 274 3.96 -6.50 19.00
N ASP A 275 4.64 -6.88 17.91
CA ASP A 275 5.94 -7.57 17.99
C ASP A 275 7.08 -6.69 18.53
N VAL A 276 6.96 -5.36 18.47
CA VAL A 276 7.93 -4.39 19.03
C VAL A 276 7.53 -3.95 20.45
N LEU A 277 6.29 -4.22 20.89
CA LEU A 277 5.84 -3.88 22.24
C LEU A 277 6.41 -4.86 23.29
N PRO A 278 6.73 -4.37 24.51
CA PRO A 278 7.08 -5.22 25.65
C PRO A 278 6.00 -6.27 25.92
N VAL A 279 6.40 -7.49 26.29
CA VAL A 279 5.53 -8.68 26.42
C VAL A 279 4.19 -8.40 27.13
N ARG A 280 4.24 -7.77 28.30
CA ARG A 280 3.05 -7.42 29.09
C ARG A 280 2.08 -6.47 28.38
N ILE A 281 2.60 -5.51 27.61
CA ILE A 281 1.77 -4.55 26.84
C ILE A 281 1.24 -5.24 25.58
N ARG A 282 2.04 -6.11 24.97
CA ARG A 282 1.66 -6.92 23.80
C ARG A 282 0.43 -7.79 24.09
N GLU A 283 0.41 -8.49 25.23
CA GLU A 283 -0.71 -9.35 25.62
C GLU A 283 -2.02 -8.55 25.78
N MET A 284 -1.99 -7.43 26.51
CA MET A 284 -3.15 -6.55 26.72
C MET A 284 -3.65 -5.88 25.43
N VAL A 285 -2.74 -5.46 24.54
CA VAL A 285 -3.11 -4.88 23.24
C VAL A 285 -3.67 -5.96 22.30
N LYS A 286 -3.16 -7.20 22.37
CA LYS A 286 -3.64 -8.33 21.58
C LYS A 286 -5.08 -8.69 21.92
N GLU A 287 -5.40 -8.83 23.21
CA GLU A 287 -6.75 -9.12 23.71
C GLU A 287 -7.79 -8.10 23.19
N LYS A 288 -7.46 -6.80 23.28
CA LYS A 288 -8.33 -5.71 22.80
C LYS A 288 -8.39 -5.57 21.27
N LEU A 289 -7.37 -6.04 20.56
CA LEU A 289 -7.38 -6.13 19.10
C LEU A 289 -8.30 -7.28 18.65
N GLU A 290 -8.26 -8.41 19.35
CA GLU A 290 -9.10 -9.59 19.10
C GLU A 290 -10.57 -9.32 19.44
N ALA A 291 -10.84 -8.51 20.47
CA ALA A 291 -12.18 -7.97 20.77
C ALA A 291 -12.68 -6.88 19.79
N GLY A 292 -11.85 -6.42 18.84
CA GLY A 292 -12.23 -5.41 17.83
C GLY A 292 -12.33 -3.98 18.36
N GLU A 293 -11.87 -3.71 19.58
CA GLU A 293 -11.87 -2.37 20.20
C GLU A 293 -10.86 -1.43 19.52
N TYR A 294 -9.69 -1.96 19.12
CA TYR A 294 -8.63 -1.20 18.46
C TYR A 294 -8.65 -1.39 16.95
N LYS A 295 -9.10 -0.37 16.23
CA LYS A 295 -9.29 -0.40 14.77
C LYS A 295 -8.14 0.26 14.01
N THR A 296 -7.34 1.11 14.69
CA THR A 296 -6.25 1.87 14.08
C THR A 296 -4.96 1.83 14.91
N ILE A 297 -3.83 2.13 14.27
CA ILE A 297 -2.53 2.32 14.95
C ILE A 297 -2.61 3.43 16.01
N LYS A 298 -3.43 4.46 15.76
CA LYS A 298 -3.60 5.60 16.66
C LYS A 298 -4.20 5.18 18.00
N ASP A 299 -5.12 4.21 17.98
CA ASP A 299 -5.76 3.68 19.19
C ASP A 299 -4.74 2.91 20.05
N ILE A 300 -3.92 2.07 19.39
CA ILE A 300 -2.83 1.32 20.04
C ILE A 300 -1.78 2.28 20.63
N VAL A 301 -1.29 3.25 19.84
CA VAL A 301 -0.29 4.22 20.30
C VAL A 301 -0.85 5.08 21.44
N GLY A 302 -2.14 5.45 21.39
CA GLY A 302 -2.83 6.15 22.47
C GLY A 302 -2.90 5.31 23.75
N HIS A 303 -3.28 4.03 23.64
CA HIS A 303 -3.32 3.14 24.79
C HIS A 303 -1.94 2.88 25.39
N VAL A 304 -0.94 2.55 24.57
CA VAL A 304 0.44 2.33 25.01
C VAL A 304 0.97 3.58 25.72
N LYS A 305 0.74 4.78 25.18
CA LYS A 305 1.14 6.04 25.82
C LYS A 305 0.49 6.24 27.19
N ASN A 306 -0.81 5.97 27.31
CA ASN A 306 -1.55 6.08 28.57
C ASN A 306 -1.06 5.04 29.60
N GLU A 307 -0.79 3.81 29.16
CA GLU A 307 -0.38 2.72 30.04
C GLU A 307 1.08 2.83 30.47
N THR A 308 1.97 3.34 29.60
CA THR A 308 3.32 3.79 29.96
C THR A 308 3.24 4.91 31.00
N LYS A 309 2.38 5.92 30.81
CA LYS A 309 2.18 7.00 31.79
C LYS A 309 1.71 6.45 33.14
N ARG A 310 0.70 5.59 33.16
CA ARG A 310 0.17 4.93 34.37
C ARG A 310 1.24 4.10 35.09
N THR A 311 2.08 3.39 34.33
CA THR A 311 3.18 2.59 34.87
C THR A 311 4.29 3.48 35.44
N MET A 312 4.66 4.57 34.76
CA MET A 312 5.64 5.55 35.26
C MET A 312 5.16 6.23 36.54
N GLU A 313 3.88 6.64 36.60
CA GLU A 313 3.27 7.20 37.82
C GLU A 313 3.33 6.19 38.99
N GLN A 314 3.01 4.91 38.76
CA GLN A 314 3.14 3.86 39.77
C GLN A 314 4.59 3.60 40.22
N VAL A 315 5.56 3.66 39.29
CA VAL A 315 6.98 3.51 39.64
C VAL A 315 7.44 4.71 40.46
N TRP A 316 7.07 5.93 40.08
CA TRP A 316 7.44 7.15 40.80
C TRP A 316 6.87 7.22 42.23
N GLU A 317 5.62 6.83 42.47
CA GLU A 317 5.09 6.74 43.84
C GLU A 317 5.80 5.65 44.66
N ARG A 318 6.19 4.52 44.05
CA ARG A 318 7.00 3.49 44.75
C ARG A 318 8.41 3.98 45.07
N GLU A 319 9.09 4.64 44.14
CA GLU A 319 10.42 5.24 44.36
C GLU A 319 10.38 6.29 45.47
N LYS A 320 9.33 7.12 45.48
CA LYS A 320 9.05 8.14 46.50
C LYS A 320 8.85 7.53 47.89
N GLU A 321 8.03 6.49 48.02
CA GLU A 321 7.85 5.78 49.30
C GLU A 321 9.10 4.99 49.73
N GLN A 322 9.84 4.39 48.80
CA GLN A 322 11.12 3.74 49.11
C GLN A 322 12.17 4.75 49.59
N LEU A 323 12.26 5.93 48.96
CA LEU A 323 13.13 7.03 49.37
C LEU A 323 12.76 7.51 50.78
N LYS A 324 11.47 7.72 51.06
CA LYS A 324 10.92 8.06 52.38
C LYS A 324 11.31 7.03 53.45
N ILE A 325 11.13 5.74 53.18
CA ILE A 325 11.53 4.65 54.10
C ILE A 325 13.05 4.64 54.33
N ALA A 326 13.86 4.75 53.26
CA ALA A 326 15.32 4.74 53.36
C ALA A 326 15.86 5.91 54.20
N ILE A 327 15.32 7.11 53.97
CA ILE A 327 15.68 8.32 54.73
C ILE A 327 15.23 8.21 56.19
N LYS A 328 13.99 7.80 56.46
CA LYS A 328 13.48 7.58 57.84
C LYS A 328 14.36 6.59 58.60
N ASN A 329 14.74 5.48 57.97
CA ASN A 329 15.64 4.49 58.57
C ASN A 329 17.01 5.08 58.90
N LYS A 330 17.64 5.84 58.00
CA LYS A 330 18.95 6.46 58.27
C LYS A 330 18.90 7.60 59.29
N ILE A 331 17.85 8.41 59.29
CA ILE A 331 17.64 9.41 60.36
C ILE A 331 17.38 8.72 61.70
N GLY A 332 16.66 7.60 61.73
CA GLY A 332 16.49 6.76 62.92
C GLY A 332 17.80 6.19 63.47
N GLU A 333 18.68 5.68 62.60
CA GLU A 333 20.04 5.26 62.97
C GLU A 333 20.88 6.41 63.54
N ILE A 334 20.78 7.61 62.94
CA ILE A 334 21.50 8.80 63.41
C ILE A 334 20.94 9.27 64.77
N LYS A 335 19.63 9.33 64.95
CA LYS A 335 19.00 9.69 66.24
C LYS A 335 19.42 8.76 67.38
N LYS A 336 19.55 7.46 67.12
CA LYS A 336 20.09 6.48 68.11
C LYS A 336 21.53 6.79 68.56
N LYS A 337 22.33 7.41 67.69
CA LYS A 337 23.72 7.82 67.99
C LYS A 337 23.85 9.26 68.48
N SER A 338 22.89 10.12 68.13
CA SER A 338 22.87 11.55 68.40
C SER A 338 21.43 12.04 68.66
N PRO A 339 20.93 11.94 69.91
CA PRO A 339 19.53 12.27 70.25
C PRO A 339 19.11 13.74 70.02
N ARG A 340 20.05 14.64 69.73
CA ARG A 340 19.81 16.07 69.46
C ARG A 340 19.24 16.37 68.07
N VAL A 341 19.12 15.37 67.18
CA VAL A 341 18.62 15.55 65.81
C VAL A 341 17.09 15.65 65.80
N SER A 342 16.58 16.85 65.51
CA SER A 342 15.14 17.17 65.58
C SER A 342 14.35 17.01 64.26
N ILE A 343 14.90 16.32 63.25
CA ILE A 343 14.19 16.09 61.97
C ILE A 343 13.10 15.03 62.19
N GLY A 344 11.83 15.42 62.13
CA GLY A 344 10.67 14.55 62.29
C GLY A 344 10.27 13.81 61.01
N ASP A 345 9.42 12.80 61.15
CA ASP A 345 8.84 12.05 60.03
C ASP A 345 8.04 12.95 59.09
N GLN A 346 7.33 13.95 59.64
CA GLN A 346 6.57 14.95 58.90
C GLN A 346 7.48 15.90 58.11
N ASP A 347 8.68 16.24 58.62
CA ASP A 347 9.65 17.06 57.88
C ASP A 347 10.15 16.33 56.63
N ILE A 348 10.46 15.03 56.77
CA ILE A 348 10.93 14.18 55.67
C ILE A 348 9.85 14.09 54.59
N GLU A 349 8.60 13.87 54.98
CA GLU A 349 7.45 13.81 54.07
C GLU A 349 7.21 15.15 53.37
N SER A 350 7.28 16.27 54.10
CA SER A 350 7.12 17.62 53.55
C SER A 350 8.19 17.95 52.50
N ILE A 351 9.47 17.65 52.77
CA ILE A 351 10.57 17.88 51.81
C ILE A 351 10.37 17.04 50.55
N ILE A 352 10.02 15.75 50.69
CA ILE A 352 9.79 14.86 49.55
C ILE A 352 8.63 15.38 48.68
N GLU A 353 7.49 15.75 49.26
CA GLU A 353 6.37 16.31 48.50
C GLU A 353 6.69 17.67 47.87
N GLN A 354 7.52 18.50 48.52
CA GLN A 354 7.94 19.79 47.96
C GLN A 354 8.76 19.64 46.67
N TYR A 355 9.67 18.65 46.59
CA TYR A 355 10.41 18.38 45.37
C TYR A 355 9.58 17.60 44.34
N TYR A 356 8.73 16.68 44.80
CA TYR A 356 7.85 15.91 43.93
C TYR A 356 6.81 16.79 43.21
N SER A 357 6.21 17.76 43.91
CA SER A 357 5.31 18.76 43.32
C SER A 357 6.01 19.72 42.34
N LYS A 358 7.30 20.00 42.54
CA LYS A 358 8.17 20.72 41.58
C LYS A 358 8.58 19.90 40.35
N GLY A 359 8.14 18.64 40.23
CA GLY A 359 8.40 17.77 39.08
C GLY A 359 9.65 16.91 39.15
N TYR A 360 10.38 16.88 40.28
CA TYR A 360 11.54 16.01 40.44
C TYR A 360 11.10 14.54 40.53
N ARG A 361 11.83 13.62 39.88
CA ARG A 361 11.53 12.18 39.82
C ARG A 361 12.80 11.34 39.95
N GLY A 362 12.66 10.06 40.29
CA GLY A 362 13.75 9.09 40.35
C GLY A 362 15.01 9.59 41.07
N LEU A 363 16.16 9.48 40.40
CA LEU A 363 17.46 9.87 40.95
C LEU A 363 17.56 11.36 41.29
N ASP A 364 16.93 12.25 40.52
CA ASP A 364 16.98 13.70 40.76
C ASP A 364 16.19 14.09 42.02
N LEU A 365 15.05 13.42 42.25
CA LEU A 365 14.29 13.53 43.50
C LEU A 365 15.15 13.07 44.69
N ALA A 366 15.79 11.90 44.57
CA ALA A 366 16.66 11.37 45.62
C ALA A 366 17.83 12.32 45.92
N LYS A 367 18.56 12.79 44.90
CA LYS A 367 19.69 13.72 45.05
C LYS A 367 19.25 15.04 45.70
N ALA A 368 18.12 15.63 45.27
CA ALA A 368 17.62 16.88 45.82
C ALA A 368 17.19 16.76 47.29
N VAL A 369 16.37 15.74 47.61
CA VAL A 369 15.89 15.49 48.98
C VAL A 369 17.04 15.15 49.93
N ILE A 370 17.96 14.27 49.52
CA ILE A 370 19.13 13.91 50.34
C ILE A 370 19.98 15.15 50.62
N ARG A 371 20.22 16.02 49.63
CA ARG A 371 21.02 17.23 49.82
C ARG A 371 20.38 18.18 50.84
N GLU A 372 19.08 18.46 50.74
CA GLU A 372 18.41 19.34 51.71
C GLU A 372 18.41 18.74 53.14
N ILE A 373 18.29 17.42 53.27
CA ILE A 373 18.36 16.77 54.58
C ILE A 373 19.80 16.77 55.11
N GLU A 374 20.82 16.58 54.28
CA GLU A 374 22.23 16.75 54.67
C GLU A 374 22.53 18.18 55.11
N GLU A 375 22.02 19.19 54.41
CA GLU A 375 22.10 20.61 54.79
C GLU A 375 21.45 20.84 56.17
N ARG A 376 20.23 20.35 56.40
CA ARG A 376 19.53 20.43 57.71
C ARG A 376 20.27 19.66 58.82
N LEU A 377 20.85 18.50 58.53
CA LEU A 377 21.66 17.73 59.50
C LEU A 377 23.00 18.41 59.83
N SER A 378 23.59 19.14 58.89
CA SER A 378 24.84 19.88 59.10
C SER A 378 24.72 20.97 60.16
N ALA A 379 23.53 21.59 60.29
CA ALA A 379 23.22 22.53 61.36
C ALA A 379 23.25 21.90 62.77
N PHE A 380 23.09 20.57 62.87
CA PHE A 380 23.26 19.79 64.11
C PHE A 380 24.68 19.19 64.25
N GLY A 381 25.64 19.61 63.41
CA GLY A 381 27.04 19.19 63.45
C GLY A 381 27.37 17.90 62.69
N PHE A 382 26.42 17.30 61.98
CA PHE A 382 26.65 16.07 61.21
C PHE A 382 27.31 16.38 59.86
N LYS A 383 28.55 15.93 59.66
CA LYS A 383 29.35 16.21 58.44
C LYS A 383 29.50 15.02 57.48
N THR A 384 29.00 13.85 57.86
CA THR A 384 29.08 12.63 57.04
C THR A 384 27.94 12.62 56.01
N PRO A 385 28.16 12.24 54.74
CA PRO A 385 27.06 12.03 53.81
C PRO A 385 26.12 10.92 54.27
N LEU A 386 24.81 11.12 54.08
CA LEU A 386 23.76 10.14 54.35
C LEU A 386 23.87 8.92 53.42
N PHE A 387 24.18 9.17 52.14
CA PHE A 387 24.32 8.15 51.11
C PHE A 387 25.56 8.44 50.24
N PRO A 388 26.76 7.95 50.63
CA PRO A 388 28.02 8.31 49.98
C PRO A 388 28.05 8.05 48.46
N GLY A 389 27.40 6.97 47.99
CA GLY A 389 27.38 6.57 46.59
C GLY A 389 26.44 7.37 45.67
N LEU A 390 25.65 8.32 46.21
CA LEU A 390 24.70 9.13 45.43
C LEU A 390 25.21 10.55 45.11
N ARG A 391 26.46 10.88 45.46
CA ARG A 391 27.06 12.21 45.21
C ARG A 391 27.75 12.38 43.84
N HIS A 392 27.78 11.33 43.01
CA HIS A 392 28.28 11.37 41.63
C HIS A 392 27.10 11.23 40.66
#